data_AF-A0A914SU29-F1
#
_entry.id   AF-A0A914SU29-F1
#
_cell.length_a   1.000
_cell.length_b   1.000
_cell.length_c   1.000
_cell.angle_alpha   90.00
_cell.angle_beta   90.00
_cell.angle_gamma   90.00
#
_symmetry.space_group_name_H-M   'P 1'
#
loop_
_entity.id
_entity.type
_entity.pdbx_description
1 polymer ?
#
loop_
_entity_poly.entity_id
_entity_poly.type
_entity_poly.pdbx_seq_one_letter_code
_entity_poly.pdbx_strand_id
1 'polypeptide(L)'
;MIEPHHGRWIARYIPSYDSAYVSLRNDATFDDQLDAAFAIEYRVYHQSWPSLEDLDEFREEMSDCGWVLDSHQLDFDEWRFREKAT
;
A
#
# COMPACT_ATOMS: atom_id res chain seq x y z
N MET A 1 -3.77 12.92 -8.59
CA MET A 1 -2.45 12.29 -8.69
C MET A 1 -1.77 12.63 -7.39
N ILE A 2 -1.50 11.64 -6.54
CA ILE A 2 -0.58 11.87 -5.43
C ILE A 2 0.79 11.44 -5.93
N GLU A 3 1.69 12.41 -5.97
CA GLU A 3 3.12 12.17 -5.93
C GLU A 3 3.45 12.14 -4.44
N PRO A 4 3.56 10.97 -3.80
CA PRO A 4 3.94 10.94 -2.40
C PRO A 4 5.32 11.57 -2.28
N HIS A 5 5.47 12.45 -1.29
CA HIS A 5 6.66 13.28 -1.04
C HIS A 5 7.95 12.49 -0.70
N HIS A 6 7.95 11.17 -0.92
CA HIS A 6 9.09 10.27 -0.76
C HIS A 6 9.55 9.60 -2.08
N GLY A 7 8.98 9.95 -3.23
CA GLY A 7 9.63 9.80 -4.55
C GLY A 7 10.06 8.39 -4.97
N ARG A 8 9.39 7.35 -4.47
CA ARG A 8 9.68 5.94 -4.79
C ARG A 8 8.50 5.18 -5.38
N TRP A 9 7.30 5.73 -5.30
CA TRP A 9 6.13 5.19 -5.98
C TRP A 9 5.18 6.32 -6.41
N ILE A 10 4.37 6.06 -7.43
CA ILE A 10 3.28 6.93 -7.90
C ILE A 10 2.05 6.05 -8.09
N ALA A 11 0.91 6.51 -7.58
CA ALA A 11 -0.36 5.81 -7.73
C ALA A 11 -1.39 6.65 -8.49
N ARG A 12 -2.19 5.97 -9.31
CA ARG A 12 -3.31 6.55 -10.04
C ARG A 12 -4.52 5.63 -9.98
N TYR A 13 -5.62 6.14 -9.47
CA TYR A 13 -6.93 5.51 -9.57
C TYR A 13 -7.75 6.14 -10.70
N ILE A 14 -8.40 5.32 -11.52
CA ILE A 14 -9.29 5.73 -12.62
C ILE A 14 -10.71 5.23 -12.32
N PRO A 15 -11.58 6.07 -11.72
CA PRO A 15 -12.90 5.65 -11.26
C PRO A 15 -13.80 5.10 -12.37
N SER A 16 -13.66 5.60 -13.61
CA SER A 16 -14.51 5.18 -14.74
C SER A 16 -14.30 3.72 -15.16
N TYR A 17 -13.18 3.11 -14.78
CA TYR A 17 -12.85 1.73 -15.10
C TYR A 17 -12.66 0.87 -13.84
N ASP A 18 -12.94 1.44 -12.68
CA ASP A 18 -12.64 0.85 -11.38
C ASP A 18 -11.26 0.19 -11.32
N SER A 19 -10.25 0.92 -11.78
CA SER A 19 -8.91 0.41 -12.00
C SER A 19 -7.87 1.31 -11.36
N ALA A 20 -6.86 0.69 -10.76
CA ALA A 20 -5.72 1.34 -10.12
C ALA A 20 -4.40 0.95 -10.80
N TYR A 21 -3.48 1.89 -10.87
CA TYR A 21 -2.13 1.69 -11.37
C TYR A 21 -1.12 2.23 -10.37
N VAL A 22 -0.09 1.43 -10.11
CA VAL A 22 1.05 1.81 -9.29
C VAL A 22 2.31 1.67 -10.13
N SER A 23 3.14 2.70 -10.10
CA SER A 23 4.50 2.67 -10.65
C SER A 23 5.48 2.79 -9.50
N LEU A 24 6.38 1.82 -9.37
CA LEU A 24 7.44 1.80 -8.36
C LEU A 24 8.79 2.13 -9.00
N ARG A 25 9.65 2.82 -8.27
CA ARG A 25 11.06 3.02 -8.64
C ARG A 25 11.80 1.68 -8.52
N ASN A 26 12.84 1.47 -9.31
CA ASN A 26 13.57 0.18 -9.32
C ASN A 26 14.19 -0.20 -7.96
N ASP A 27 14.45 0.77 -7.10
CA ASP A 27 14.98 0.62 -5.74
C ASP A 27 13.90 0.84 -4.66
N ALA A 28 12.62 0.77 -5.03
CA ALA A 28 11.52 0.80 -4.08
C ALA A 28 11.65 -0.38 -3.09
N THR A 29 11.50 -0.09 -1.81
CA THR A 29 11.50 -1.09 -0.75
C THR A 29 10.18 -1.85 -0.72
N PHE A 30 10.10 -2.87 0.13
CA PHE A 30 8.82 -3.53 0.37
C PHE A 30 7.83 -2.60 1.09
N ASP A 31 8.31 -1.73 1.98
CA ASP A 31 7.48 -0.70 2.63
C ASP A 31 6.89 0.28 1.61
N ASP A 32 7.65 0.65 0.56
CA ASP A 32 7.13 1.46 -0.55
C ASP A 32 6.00 0.74 -1.30
N GLN A 33 6.10 -0.59 -1.45
CA GLN A 33 5.05 -1.40 -2.08
C GLN A 33 3.80 -1.47 -1.21
N LEU A 34 3.98 -1.62 0.11
CA LEU A 34 2.88 -1.66 1.08
C LEU A 34 2.15 -0.31 1.14
N ASP A 35 2.88 0.80 1.18
CA ASP A 35 2.28 2.13 1.14
C ASP A 35 1.49 2.36 -0.14
N ALA A 36 2.05 1.95 -1.28
CA ALA A 36 1.36 2.08 -2.56
C ALA A 36 0.09 1.24 -2.63
N ALA A 37 0.13 0.02 -2.07
CA ALA A 37 -1.03 -0.86 -1.93
C ALA A 37 -2.13 -0.21 -1.10
N PHE A 38 -1.78 0.21 0.12
CA PHE A 38 -2.72 0.82 1.04
C PHE A 38 -3.28 2.13 0.49
N ALA A 39 -2.46 2.95 -0.16
CA ALA A 39 -2.93 4.21 -0.74
C ALA A 39 -3.96 4.03 -1.86
N ILE A 40 -3.84 2.96 -2.66
CA ILE A 40 -4.86 2.64 -3.68
C ILE A 40 -6.19 2.29 -3.02
N GLU A 41 -6.16 1.44 -2.02
CA GLU A 41 -7.38 0.94 -1.40
C GLU A 41 -8.05 2.00 -0.53
N TYR A 42 -7.26 2.77 0.22
CA TYR A 42 -7.72 3.97 0.92
C TYR A 42 -8.43 4.90 -0.08
N ARG A 43 -7.88 5.05 -1.30
CA ARG A 43 -8.50 5.85 -2.36
C ARG A 43 -9.81 5.29 -2.88
N VAL A 44 -9.91 3.98 -3.05
CA VAL A 44 -11.15 3.32 -3.46
C VAL A 44 -12.24 3.53 -2.41
N TYR A 45 -11.91 3.34 -1.13
CA TYR A 45 -12.88 3.38 -0.04
C TYR A 45 -13.26 4.80 0.41
N HIS A 46 -12.28 5.67 0.62
CA HIS A 46 -12.48 7.01 1.18
C HIS A 46 -12.65 8.11 0.12
N GLN A 47 -12.42 7.81 -1.16
CA GLN A 47 -12.42 8.77 -2.28
C GLN A 47 -11.42 9.94 -2.13
N SER A 48 -10.58 9.91 -1.09
CA SER A 48 -9.42 10.77 -0.84
C SER A 48 -8.16 9.91 -0.90
N TRP A 49 -6.99 10.53 -0.91
CA TRP A 49 -5.75 9.76 -0.76
C TRP A 49 -5.27 9.91 0.69
N PRO A 50 -4.54 8.93 1.23
CA PRO A 50 -4.05 8.99 2.60
C PRO A 50 -3.04 10.12 2.77
N SER A 51 -2.99 10.67 3.98
CA SER A 51 -1.88 11.48 4.47
C SER A 51 -0.69 10.58 4.86
N LEU A 52 0.45 11.18 5.18
CA LEU A 52 1.58 10.41 5.72
C LEU A 52 1.26 9.79 7.08
N GLU A 53 0.48 10.49 7.91
CA GLU A 53 0.03 10.00 9.21
C GLU A 53 -0.84 8.74 9.06
N ASP A 54 -1.75 8.70 8.07
CA ASP A 54 -2.53 7.49 7.77
C ASP A 54 -1.64 6.30 7.36
N LEU A 55 -0.56 6.54 6.60
CA LEU A 55 0.38 5.49 6.20
C LEU A 55 1.15 4.93 7.39
N ASP A 56 1.62 5.82 8.28
CA ASP A 56 2.39 5.44 9.46
C ASP A 56 1.50 4.71 10.48
N GLU A 57 0.27 5.20 10.73
CA GLU A 57 -0.71 4.53 11.59
C GLU A 57 -1.03 3.12 11.09
N PHE A 58 -1.26 2.95 9.77
CA PHE A 58 -1.49 1.64 9.17
C PHE A 58 -0.31 0.69 9.43
N ARG A 59 0.94 1.15 9.30
CA ARG A 59 2.12 0.32 9.57
C ARG A 59 2.22 -0.08 11.04
N GLU A 60 1.92 0.84 11.95
CA GLU A 60 1.91 0.57 13.40
C GLU A 60 0.85 -0.46 13.75
N GLU A 61 -0.40 -0.29 13.28
CA GLU A 61 -1.49 -1.24 13.51
C GLU A 61 -1.17 -2.64 12.97
N MET A 62 -0.55 -2.70 11.79
CA MET A 62 -0.10 -3.94 11.20
C MET A 62 0.95 -4.62 12.09
N SER A 63 1.97 -3.88 12.53
CA SER A 63 2.99 -4.39 13.44
C SER A 63 2.39 -4.91 14.75
N ASP A 64 1.45 -4.17 15.34
CA ASP A 64 0.76 -4.54 16.59
C ASP A 64 -0.09 -5.81 16.45
N CYS A 65 -0.60 -6.08 15.26
CA CYS A 65 -1.27 -7.34 14.92
C CYS A 65 -0.32 -8.53 14.78
N GLY A 66 0.94 -8.40 15.20
CA GLY A 66 1.97 -9.44 15.15
C GLY A 66 2.55 -9.64 13.75
N TRP A 67 2.40 -8.64 12.90
CA TRP A 67 2.77 -8.76 11.51
C TRP A 67 4.26 -8.49 11.30
N VAL A 68 4.92 -9.40 10.56
CA VAL A 68 6.35 -9.32 10.28
C VAL A 68 6.57 -9.35 8.76
N LEU A 69 7.06 -8.24 8.22
CA LEU A 69 7.25 -7.98 6.79
C LEU A 69 8.12 -9.03 6.07
N ASP A 70 9.03 -9.65 6.81
CA ASP A 70 9.94 -10.66 6.28
C ASP A 70 9.26 -12.02 6.05
N SER A 71 8.24 -12.35 6.83
CA SER A 71 7.62 -13.68 6.87
C SER A 71 6.30 -13.79 6.11
N HIS A 72 5.68 -12.66 5.77
CA HIS A 72 4.30 -12.63 5.26
C HIS A 72 4.18 -11.83 3.95
N GLN A 73 3.35 -12.31 3.01
CA GLN A 73 3.03 -11.60 1.76
C GLN A 73 1.61 -11.03 1.80
N LEU A 74 1.40 -9.85 1.22
CA LEU A 74 0.07 -9.25 1.09
C LEU A 74 -0.75 -10.00 0.05
N ASP A 75 -1.88 -10.54 0.47
CA ASP A 75 -2.98 -10.85 -0.43
C ASP A 75 -3.83 -9.60 -0.60
N PHE A 76 -3.70 -8.97 -1.77
CA PHE A 76 -4.43 -7.75 -2.08
C PHE A 76 -5.95 -7.99 -2.17
N ASP A 77 -6.38 -9.18 -2.59
CA ASP A 77 -7.80 -9.48 -2.79
C ASP A 77 -8.52 -9.73 -1.45
N GLU A 78 -7.82 -10.27 -0.46
CA GLU A 78 -8.40 -10.62 0.84
C GLU A 78 -8.00 -9.68 1.97
N TRP A 79 -7.07 -8.75 1.73
CA TRP A 79 -6.43 -7.95 2.78
C TRP A 79 -5.87 -8.81 3.92
N ARG A 80 -5.42 -10.00 3.56
CA ARG A 80 -4.86 -10.97 4.48
C ARG A 80 -3.45 -11.23 4.09
N PHE A 81 -2.64 -11.47 5.08
CA PHE A 81 -1.28 -11.81 4.82
C PHE A 81 -1.10 -13.31 4.93
N ARG A 82 -0.50 -13.89 3.90
CA ARG A 82 -0.21 -15.33 3.84
C ARG A 82 1.26 -15.52 4.20
N GLU A 83 1.61 -16.62 4.87
CA GLU A 83 3.02 -16.97 5.02
C GLU A 83 3.67 -17.02 3.63
N LYS A 84 4.87 -16.46 3.50
CA LYS A 84 5.65 -16.59 2.27
C LYS A 84 5.96 -18.08 2.08
N ALA A 85 5.54 -18.64 0.96
CA ALA A 85 5.94 -19.99 0.59
C ALA A 85 7.47 -20.05 0.54
N THR A 86 8.04 -20.98 1.31
CA THR A 86 9.49 -21.18 1.42
C THR A 86 10.08 -21.83 0.17
#